data_AF-A0A8J3NSI1-F1
#
_entry.id   AF-A0A8J3NSI1-F1
#
_cell.length_a   1.000
_cell.length_b   1.000
_cell.length_c   1.000
_cell.angle_alpha   90.00
_cell.angle_beta   90.00
_cell.angle_gamma   90.00
#
_symmetry.space_group_name_H-M   'P 1'
#
loop_
_entity.id
_entity.type
_entity.pdbx_description
1 polymer ?
#
loop_
_entity_poly.entity_id
_entity_poly.type
_entity_poly.pdbx_seq_one_letter_code
_entity_poly.pdbx_strand_id
1 'polypeptide(L)'
;MGRQRRRHQLHLWFRTLRLTLRPPHAPHPIGEPMHLKRVLGLALAAVTVGAAVLVEASPALAAPTFKVPFPCNQVWSGQTRTNHSPANAIDFNRTDDTGDPVVASAPGTVDVVTNLGDTSYGKYVRINHGSGYTTYYAHLNSFAVSVGQTVKYGTVIGYVGTTGGSTGPHLHYEQRSGGSAIQVKFNGVTALYWGTKNYTSDNGCGGGAAQGTVNTAGSPLTVRSGPGTGYSSVGTVNDGATVAIQCQTTGTTVTGTYGTSNIWDRIGSGRFISDAYVYTGYDGFIPGVPRC
;
A
#
# COMPACT_ATOMS: atom_id res chain seq x y z
N MET A 1 16.89 -52.63 -28.46
CA MET A 1 16.04 -52.69 -27.25
C MET A 1 16.00 -51.30 -26.61
N GLY A 2 14.90 -50.63 -26.28
CA GLY A 2 13.47 -50.75 -26.56
C GLY A 2 12.86 -49.36 -26.26
N ARG A 3 12.00 -48.87 -27.15
CA ARG A 3 11.23 -47.61 -27.02
C ARG A 3 10.12 -47.80 -25.99
N GLN A 4 9.79 -46.77 -25.21
CA GLN A 4 8.39 -46.49 -24.85
C GLN A 4 8.18 -45.00 -24.51
N ARG A 5 7.59 -44.27 -25.47
CA ARG A 5 6.96 -42.96 -25.24
C ARG A 5 5.54 -43.21 -24.75
N ARG A 6 5.18 -42.78 -23.54
CA ARG A 6 3.80 -42.78 -23.07
C ARG A 6 3.07 -41.57 -23.64
N ARG A 7 2.03 -41.84 -24.44
CA ARG A 7 1.03 -40.86 -24.89
C ARG A 7 0.02 -40.67 -23.76
N HIS A 8 -0.24 -39.43 -23.35
CA HIS A 8 -1.42 -39.09 -22.54
C HIS A 8 -2.58 -38.78 -23.48
N GLN A 9 -3.67 -39.51 -23.30
CA GLN A 9 -4.93 -39.32 -24.01
C GLN A 9 -5.73 -38.19 -23.35
N LEU A 10 -6.23 -37.26 -24.18
CA LEU A 10 -7.29 -36.33 -23.83
C LEU A 10 -8.63 -37.06 -23.87
N HIS A 11 -9.38 -37.03 -22.78
CA HIS A 11 -10.81 -37.38 -22.75
C HIS A 11 -11.64 -36.09 -22.83
N LEU A 12 -12.21 -35.81 -24.00
CA LEU A 12 -13.26 -34.81 -24.18
C LEU A 12 -14.60 -35.40 -23.72
N TRP A 13 -15.26 -34.75 -22.77
CA TRP A 13 -16.66 -35.01 -22.43
C TRP A 13 -17.55 -33.99 -23.16
N PHE A 14 -18.30 -34.45 -24.14
CA PHE A 14 -19.42 -33.70 -24.71
C PHE A 14 -20.66 -33.92 -23.83
N ARG A 15 -21.13 -32.88 -23.14
CA ARG A 15 -22.47 -32.85 -22.53
C ARG A 15 -23.40 -32.04 -23.44
N THR A 16 -24.33 -32.76 -24.05
CA THR A 16 -25.42 -32.24 -24.88
C THR A 16 -26.49 -31.59 -23.99
N LEU A 17 -26.63 -30.27 -24.06
CA LEU A 17 -27.74 -29.55 -23.40
C LEU A 17 -28.94 -29.52 -24.36
N ARG A 18 -30.00 -30.27 -24.03
CA ARG A 18 -31.28 -30.24 -24.75
C ARG A 18 -32.01 -28.94 -24.44
N LEU A 19 -32.22 -28.14 -25.49
CA LEU A 19 -33.09 -26.96 -25.50
C LEU A 19 -34.55 -27.43 -25.70
N THR A 20 -35.40 -27.34 -24.67
CA THR A 20 -36.85 -27.58 -24.82
C THR A 20 -37.56 -26.25 -25.05
N LEU A 21 -37.93 -26.02 -26.31
CA LEU A 21 -38.83 -24.94 -26.76
C LEU A 21 -40.26 -25.21 -26.24
N ARG A 22 -40.88 -24.24 -25.57
CA ARG A 22 -42.33 -24.24 -25.30
C ARG A 22 -43.06 -23.56 -26.47
N PRO A 23 -44.16 -24.13 -26.99
CA PRO A 23 -44.94 -23.55 -28.08
C PRO A 23 -45.86 -22.41 -27.60
N PRO A 24 -46.23 -21.47 -28.50
CA PRO A 24 -47.18 -20.39 -28.20
C PRO A 24 -48.63 -20.91 -28.27
N HIS A 25 -49.46 -20.52 -27.30
CA HIS A 25 -50.90 -20.76 -27.38
C HIS A 25 -51.57 -19.82 -28.39
N ALA A 26 -52.39 -20.44 -29.24
CA ALA A 26 -53.18 -19.85 -30.31
C ALA A 26 -54.51 -19.24 -29.79
N PRO A 27 -55.22 -18.46 -30.63
CA PRO A 27 -56.28 -17.52 -30.25
C PRO A 27 -57.70 -18.07 -30.45
N HIS A 28 -58.72 -17.42 -29.88
CA HIS A 28 -60.13 -17.63 -30.24
C HIS A 28 -61.02 -16.39 -29.96
N PRO A 29 -62.21 -16.26 -30.62
CA PRO A 29 -62.48 -15.11 -31.50
C PRO A 29 -63.84 -14.37 -31.29
N ILE A 30 -64.05 -13.29 -32.07
CA ILE A 30 -65.29 -12.67 -32.66
C ILE A 30 -66.55 -12.47 -31.79
N GLY A 31 -67.39 -11.42 -31.86
CA GLY A 31 -67.64 -10.21 -32.67
C GLY A 31 -68.79 -9.45 -31.92
N GLU A 32 -69.07 -8.14 -31.98
CA GLU A 32 -69.54 -7.19 -33.01
C GLU A 32 -70.30 -6.07 -32.20
N PRO A 33 -70.79 -4.93 -32.75
CA PRO A 33 -70.52 -4.25 -34.00
C PRO A 33 -70.13 -2.75 -33.84
N MET A 34 -69.87 -2.17 -35.01
CA MET A 34 -69.49 -0.81 -35.37
C MET A 34 -70.46 0.29 -34.87
N HIS A 35 -69.93 1.37 -34.28
CA HIS A 35 -70.53 2.70 -34.41
C HIS A 35 -69.48 3.81 -34.39
N LEU A 36 -69.16 4.28 -35.60
CA LEU A 36 -68.37 5.47 -35.89
C LEU A 36 -69.10 6.72 -35.35
N LYS A 37 -68.56 7.37 -34.31
CA LYS A 37 -68.92 8.76 -33.98
C LYS A 37 -67.69 9.56 -33.50
N ARG A 38 -67.26 10.44 -34.40
CA ARG A 38 -66.73 11.81 -34.21
C ARG A 38 -65.56 11.99 -33.22
N VAL A 39 -64.41 12.30 -33.84
CA VAL A 39 -63.27 13.05 -33.28
C VAL A 39 -63.77 14.24 -32.46
N LEU A 40 -63.32 14.33 -31.20
CA LEU A 40 -63.02 15.59 -30.51
C LEU A 40 -61.95 15.30 -29.46
N GLY A 41 -60.75 15.84 -29.69
CA GLY A 41 -59.64 15.72 -28.75
C GLY A 41 -59.89 16.51 -27.47
N LEU A 42 -59.60 15.88 -26.34
CA LEU A 42 -59.23 16.55 -25.10
C LEU A 42 -58.16 15.70 -24.45
N ALA A 43 -56.92 16.22 -24.51
CA ALA A 43 -55.77 15.62 -23.87
C ALA A 43 -56.02 15.55 -22.36
N LEU A 44 -56.08 14.32 -21.83
CA LEU A 44 -56.07 14.10 -20.39
C LEU A 44 -54.65 14.42 -19.91
N ALA A 45 -54.48 15.55 -19.23
CA ALA A 45 -53.23 15.89 -18.55
C ALA A 45 -53.02 14.86 -17.42
N ALA A 46 -52.26 13.80 -17.69
CA ALA A 46 -51.75 12.93 -16.66
C ALA A 46 -50.72 13.73 -15.85
N VAL A 47 -51.16 14.27 -14.71
CA VAL A 47 -50.24 14.81 -13.70
C VAL A 47 -49.49 13.62 -13.12
N THR A 48 -48.37 13.25 -13.76
CA THR A 48 -47.39 12.38 -13.13
C THR A 48 -46.76 13.16 -12.00
N VAL A 49 -47.17 12.88 -10.76
CA VAL A 49 -46.40 13.26 -9.58
C VAL A 49 -45.11 12.44 -9.66
N GLY A 50 -44.09 13.02 -10.28
CA GLY A 50 -42.73 12.52 -10.18
C GLY A 50 -42.33 12.66 -8.72
N ALA A 51 -42.37 11.56 -7.96
CA ALA A 51 -41.69 11.49 -6.69
C ALA A 51 -40.19 11.67 -7.00
N ALA A 52 -39.71 12.91 -6.88
CA ALA A 52 -38.29 13.18 -6.85
C ALA A 52 -37.74 12.45 -5.62
N VAL A 53 -37.20 11.25 -5.83
CA VAL A 53 -36.40 10.59 -4.82
C VAL A 53 -35.17 11.48 -4.65
N LEU A 54 -35.19 12.32 -3.61
CA LEU A 54 -34.02 13.00 -3.13
C LEU A 54 -33.05 11.91 -2.67
N VAL A 55 -32.15 11.50 -3.55
CA VAL A 55 -30.99 10.72 -3.14
C VAL A 55 -30.15 11.69 -2.32
N GLU A 56 -30.28 11.62 -0.99
CA GLU A 56 -29.41 12.39 -0.12
C GLU A 56 -27.98 11.96 -0.43
N ALA A 57 -27.17 12.91 -0.89
CA ALA A 57 -25.76 12.68 -1.13
C ALA A 57 -25.16 12.19 0.19
N SER A 58 -24.74 10.93 0.23
CA SER A 58 -24.05 10.38 1.40
C SER A 58 -22.90 11.32 1.75
N PRO A 59 -22.73 11.69 3.04
CA PRO A 59 -21.69 12.63 3.41
C PRO A 59 -20.37 12.10 2.87
N ALA A 60 -19.68 12.89 2.05
CA ALA A 60 -18.35 12.55 1.59
C ALA A 60 -17.50 12.32 2.84
N LEU A 61 -17.17 11.05 3.11
CA LEU A 61 -16.34 10.70 4.25
C LEU A 61 -15.05 11.52 4.17
N ALA A 62 -14.65 12.09 5.31
CA ALA A 62 -13.49 12.96 5.40
C ALA A 62 -12.24 12.26 4.80
N ALA A 63 -11.38 13.06 4.18
CA ALA A 63 -10.12 12.56 3.64
C ALA A 63 -9.33 11.81 4.74
N PRO A 64 -8.69 10.68 4.42
CA PRO A 64 -7.75 10.05 5.34
C PRO A 64 -6.65 11.02 5.77
N THR A 65 -6.14 10.87 6.99
CA THR A 65 -4.97 11.62 7.45
C THR A 65 -3.71 11.10 6.77
N PHE A 66 -3.39 11.63 5.59
CA PHE A 66 -2.15 11.26 4.90
C PHE A 66 -0.92 11.72 5.69
N LYS A 67 0.07 10.83 5.80
CA LYS A 67 1.37 11.08 6.40
C LYS A 67 2.46 11.05 5.34
N VAL A 68 3.61 11.65 5.65
CA VAL A 68 4.79 11.61 4.78
C VAL A 68 5.13 10.13 4.48
N PRO A 69 5.37 9.72 3.23
CA PRO A 69 5.40 8.31 2.84
C PRO A 69 6.72 7.59 3.13
N PHE A 70 7.38 7.94 4.24
CA PHE A 70 8.65 7.36 4.66
C PHE A 70 8.59 6.87 6.10
N PRO A 71 9.46 5.94 6.53
CA PRO A 71 9.50 5.49 7.91
C PRO A 71 9.62 6.64 8.92
N CYS A 72 9.14 6.37 10.12
CA CYS A 72 9.16 7.30 11.25
C CYS A 72 10.52 7.98 11.45
N ASN A 73 10.49 9.27 11.77
CA ASN A 73 11.63 10.14 12.05
C ASN A 73 12.61 10.37 10.89
N GLN A 74 12.35 9.83 9.70
CA GLN A 74 13.13 10.20 8.53
C GLN A 74 12.79 11.61 8.06
N VAL A 75 13.81 12.34 7.60
CA VAL A 75 13.67 13.67 7.01
C VAL A 75 13.96 13.58 5.52
N TRP A 76 13.04 14.08 4.71
CA TRP A 76 13.13 14.05 3.25
C TRP A 76 12.91 15.44 2.66
N SER A 77 13.70 15.78 1.64
CA SER A 77 13.50 17.00 0.86
C SER A 77 12.34 16.77 -0.10
N GLY A 78 11.23 17.47 0.11
CA GLY A 78 10.07 17.45 -0.78
C GLY A 78 10.05 18.68 -1.66
N GLN A 79 9.90 18.47 -2.97
CA GLN A 79 10.05 19.48 -4.01
C GLN A 79 8.79 19.56 -4.88
N THR A 80 8.33 20.78 -5.14
CA THR A 80 7.20 21.08 -6.02
C THR A 80 7.56 22.22 -6.98
N ARG A 81 7.03 22.21 -8.20
CA ARG A 81 7.41 23.15 -9.28
C ARG A 81 6.29 23.34 -10.29
N THR A 82 6.21 24.51 -10.91
CA THR A 82 5.08 24.90 -11.78
C THR A 82 4.89 24.03 -13.02
N ASN A 83 5.95 23.34 -13.45
CA ASN A 83 5.95 22.41 -14.58
C ASN A 83 5.98 20.92 -14.15
N HIS A 84 5.61 20.61 -12.91
CA HIS A 84 5.47 19.23 -12.45
C HIS A 84 4.28 18.58 -13.15
N SER A 85 4.38 17.30 -13.52
CA SER A 85 3.30 16.55 -14.13
C SER A 85 2.97 15.32 -13.28
N PRO A 86 1.76 15.25 -12.68
CA PRO A 86 0.75 16.31 -12.61
C PRO A 86 1.20 17.49 -11.73
N ALA A 87 0.58 18.66 -11.92
CA ALA A 87 0.99 19.91 -11.26
C ALA A 87 0.99 19.85 -9.72
N ASN A 88 0.16 18.98 -9.14
CA ASN A 88 0.03 18.84 -7.69
C ASN A 88 0.89 17.70 -7.10
N ALA A 89 1.73 17.03 -7.89
CA ALA A 89 2.67 16.03 -7.36
C ALA A 89 3.76 16.68 -6.50
N ILE A 90 4.48 15.84 -5.76
CA ILE A 90 5.67 16.21 -5.00
C ILE A 90 6.74 15.13 -5.21
N ASP A 91 7.96 15.57 -5.51
CA ASP A 91 9.12 14.69 -5.65
C ASP A 91 9.87 14.72 -4.32
N PHE A 92 10.23 13.55 -3.81
CA PHE A 92 11.00 13.41 -2.58
C PHE A 92 12.32 12.73 -2.84
N ASN A 93 13.39 13.32 -2.33
CA ASN A 93 14.71 12.72 -2.38
C ASN A 93 15.56 13.08 -1.15
N ARG A 94 16.63 12.32 -0.94
CA ARG A 94 17.74 12.64 -0.03
C ARG A 94 19.02 12.02 -0.57
N THR A 95 20.16 12.33 0.06
CA THR A 95 21.43 11.69 -0.30
C THR A 95 21.34 10.17 -0.09
N ASP A 96 21.83 9.41 -1.08
CA ASP A 96 21.91 7.94 -1.07
C ASP A 96 20.56 7.24 -0.82
N ASP A 97 19.48 7.75 -1.40
CA ASP A 97 18.12 7.26 -1.17
C ASP A 97 17.71 6.04 -2.00
N THR A 98 18.55 5.57 -2.93
CA THR A 98 18.23 4.38 -3.74
C THR A 98 18.04 3.15 -2.86
N GLY A 99 16.89 2.50 -2.99
CA GLY A 99 16.54 1.34 -2.17
C GLY A 99 15.99 1.68 -0.79
N ASP A 100 15.85 2.97 -0.44
CA ASP A 100 15.19 3.35 0.80
C ASP A 100 13.71 2.91 0.79
N PRO A 101 13.18 2.46 1.94
CA PRO A 101 11.80 2.02 2.04
C PRO A 101 10.80 3.18 1.89
N VAL A 102 9.81 2.96 1.05
CA VAL A 102 8.60 3.80 0.93
C VAL A 102 7.46 3.10 1.66
N VAL A 103 6.70 3.84 2.47
CA VAL A 103 5.58 3.31 3.25
C VAL A 103 4.24 3.91 2.83
N ALA A 104 3.15 3.19 3.10
CA ALA A 104 1.80 3.67 2.86
C ALA A 104 1.53 4.97 3.64
N SER A 105 1.05 5.99 2.94
CA SER A 105 0.79 7.34 3.47
C SER A 105 -0.47 7.36 4.33
N ALA A 106 -1.42 6.46 4.04
CA ALA A 106 -2.61 6.21 4.86
C ALA A 106 -3.05 4.76 4.71
N PRO A 107 -3.85 4.22 5.65
CA PRO A 107 -4.47 2.90 5.51
C PRO A 107 -5.32 2.81 4.24
N GLY A 108 -5.36 1.63 3.64
CA GLY A 108 -6.10 1.42 2.40
C GLY A 108 -5.87 0.03 1.83
N THR A 109 -6.29 -0.16 0.58
CA THR A 109 -6.06 -1.39 -0.18
C THR A 109 -5.24 -1.07 -1.41
N VAL A 110 -4.15 -1.82 -1.62
CA VAL A 110 -3.33 -1.73 -2.82
C VAL A 110 -4.16 -2.21 -4.01
N ASP A 111 -4.41 -1.34 -4.98
CA ASP A 111 -5.24 -1.66 -6.15
C ASP A 111 -4.45 -1.65 -7.47
N VAL A 112 -3.23 -1.11 -7.46
CA VAL A 112 -2.27 -1.23 -8.58
C VAL A 112 -0.87 -1.50 -8.06
N VAL A 113 -0.21 -2.48 -8.68
CA VAL A 113 1.24 -2.70 -8.63
C VAL A 113 1.66 -3.01 -10.06
N THR A 114 2.41 -2.12 -10.72
CA THR A 114 2.74 -2.30 -12.13
C THR A 114 4.04 -1.62 -12.53
N ASN A 115 4.60 -2.04 -13.67
CA ASN A 115 5.80 -1.47 -14.26
C ASN A 115 5.51 -0.97 -15.68
N LEU A 116 5.63 0.33 -15.88
CA LEU A 116 5.45 1.00 -17.19
C LEU A 116 6.76 1.12 -18.00
N GLY A 117 7.85 0.50 -17.56
CA GLY A 117 9.15 0.55 -18.23
C GLY A 117 9.88 1.87 -17.99
N ASP A 118 10.53 2.40 -19.02
CA ASP A 118 11.43 3.56 -18.94
C ASP A 118 10.72 4.90 -19.23
N THR A 119 9.40 4.93 -19.11
CA THR A 119 8.59 6.13 -19.33
C THR A 119 7.58 6.35 -18.19
N SER A 120 7.03 7.56 -18.10
CA SER A 120 5.98 7.91 -17.13
C SER A 120 6.39 7.50 -15.70
N TYR A 121 5.51 6.85 -14.94
CA TYR A 121 5.74 6.45 -13.55
C TYR A 121 6.77 5.32 -13.35
N GLY A 122 7.17 4.60 -14.41
CA GLY A 122 7.97 3.40 -14.27
C GLY A 122 7.28 2.35 -13.40
N LYS A 123 8.00 1.81 -12.41
CA LYS A 123 7.39 0.98 -11.37
C LYS A 123 6.63 1.85 -10.38
N TYR A 124 5.34 1.57 -10.20
CA TYR A 124 4.54 2.30 -9.24
C TYR A 124 3.51 1.44 -8.52
N VAL A 125 3.13 1.92 -7.33
CA VAL A 125 2.06 1.38 -6.51
C VAL A 125 0.96 2.44 -6.41
N ARG A 126 -0.30 1.99 -6.45
CA ARG A 126 -1.47 2.82 -6.07
C ARG A 126 -2.20 2.17 -4.91
N ILE A 127 -2.59 3.01 -3.96
CA ILE A 127 -3.38 2.61 -2.80
C ILE A 127 -4.70 3.35 -2.85
N ASN A 128 -5.80 2.60 -2.80
CA ASN A 128 -7.16 3.10 -2.65
C ASN A 128 -7.51 3.19 -1.17
N HIS A 129 -7.87 4.39 -0.71
CA HIS A 129 -8.17 4.68 0.69
C HIS A 129 -9.68 4.77 0.97
N GLY A 130 -10.52 4.49 -0.03
CA GLY A 130 -11.96 4.69 0.03
C GLY A 130 -12.38 6.11 -0.36
N SER A 131 -13.67 6.30 -0.57
CA SER A 131 -14.30 7.62 -0.81
C SER A 131 -13.69 8.42 -1.96
N GLY A 132 -13.15 7.72 -2.97
CA GLY A 132 -12.52 8.33 -4.14
C GLY A 132 -11.09 8.83 -3.92
N TYR A 133 -10.50 8.62 -2.73
CA TYR A 133 -9.12 8.99 -2.45
C TYR A 133 -8.13 7.88 -2.82
N THR A 134 -7.07 8.26 -3.53
CA THR A 134 -5.97 7.36 -3.88
C THR A 134 -4.63 8.06 -3.73
N THR A 135 -3.58 7.29 -3.40
CA THR A 135 -2.19 7.77 -3.45
C THR A 135 -1.38 6.98 -4.46
N TYR A 136 -0.42 7.64 -5.10
CA TYR A 136 0.48 7.07 -6.11
C TYR A 136 1.92 7.19 -5.63
N TYR A 137 2.71 6.14 -5.86
CA TYR A 137 4.11 6.02 -5.46
C TYR A 137 4.91 5.51 -6.64
N ALA A 138 5.62 6.40 -7.34
CA ALA A 138 6.25 6.11 -8.62
C ALA A 138 7.79 6.14 -8.56
N HIS A 139 8.41 5.76 -9.67
CA HIS A 139 9.85 5.63 -9.84
C HIS A 139 10.50 4.59 -8.92
N LEU A 140 9.72 3.63 -8.41
CA LEU A 140 10.22 2.63 -7.48
C LEU A 140 11.29 1.72 -8.13
N ASN A 141 12.18 1.15 -7.32
CA ASN A 141 13.11 0.11 -7.76
C ASN A 141 12.45 -1.28 -7.70
N SER A 142 11.73 -1.55 -6.62
CA SER A 142 11.05 -2.82 -6.35
C SER A 142 9.79 -2.63 -5.50
N PHE A 143 8.91 -3.63 -5.53
CA PHE A 143 7.66 -3.66 -4.77
C PHE A 143 7.81 -4.51 -3.52
N ALA A 144 7.11 -4.14 -2.45
CA ALA A 144 7.00 -4.92 -1.20
C ALA A 144 5.56 -5.39 -0.91
N VAL A 145 4.64 -5.13 -1.85
CA VAL A 145 3.20 -5.44 -1.71
C VAL A 145 2.65 -6.01 -3.01
N SER A 146 1.46 -6.62 -2.91
CA SER A 146 0.70 -7.13 -4.05
C SER A 146 -0.68 -6.48 -4.13
N VAL A 147 -1.28 -6.50 -5.33
CA VAL A 147 -2.68 -6.05 -5.53
C VAL A 147 -3.62 -6.84 -4.62
N GLY A 148 -4.56 -6.13 -4.00
CA GLY A 148 -5.52 -6.65 -3.02
C GLY A 148 -5.03 -6.59 -1.57
N GLN A 149 -3.75 -6.30 -1.32
CA GLN A 149 -3.22 -6.23 0.04
C GLN A 149 -3.76 -5.01 0.79
N THR A 150 -4.33 -5.23 1.99
CA THR A 150 -4.64 -4.15 2.93
C THR A 150 -3.37 -3.67 3.62
N VAL A 151 -3.20 -2.36 3.70
CA VAL A 151 -2.04 -1.69 4.30
C VAL A 151 -2.47 -0.72 5.39
N LYS A 152 -1.56 -0.45 6.33
CA LYS A 152 -1.70 0.54 7.40
C LYS A 152 -0.56 1.55 7.33
N TYR A 153 -0.60 2.60 8.15
CA TYR A 153 0.55 3.48 8.35
C TYR A 153 1.82 2.67 8.64
N GLY A 154 2.94 3.04 8.01
CA GLY A 154 4.22 2.37 8.17
C GLY A 154 4.39 1.04 7.41
N THR A 155 3.36 0.50 6.75
CA THR A 155 3.55 -0.68 5.88
C THR A 155 4.44 -0.31 4.71
N VAL A 156 5.58 -1.01 4.55
CA VAL A 156 6.46 -0.85 3.39
C VAL A 156 5.74 -1.33 2.13
N ILE A 157 5.72 -0.50 1.10
CA ILE A 157 5.04 -0.77 -0.17
C ILE A 157 6.00 -0.94 -1.35
N GLY A 158 7.23 -0.44 -1.20
CA GLY A 158 8.26 -0.55 -2.20
C GLY A 158 9.49 0.20 -1.75
N TYR A 159 10.42 0.36 -2.68
CA TYR A 159 11.72 0.95 -2.40
C TYR A 159 12.02 2.02 -3.46
N VAL A 160 12.58 3.15 -3.04
CA VAL A 160 12.96 4.27 -3.91
C VAL A 160 13.87 3.78 -5.03
N GLY A 161 13.69 4.33 -6.23
CA GLY A 161 14.49 4.00 -7.40
C GLY A 161 14.49 5.14 -8.41
N THR A 162 14.80 4.78 -9.65
CA THR A 162 14.87 5.73 -10.78
C THR A 162 14.22 5.16 -12.04
N THR A 163 13.22 4.29 -11.90
CA THR A 163 12.53 3.72 -13.07
C THR A 163 11.58 4.74 -13.71
N GLY A 164 11.19 4.53 -14.97
CA GLY A 164 10.29 5.44 -15.67
C GLY A 164 10.98 6.70 -16.19
N GLY A 165 10.22 7.77 -16.37
CA GLY A 165 10.71 9.07 -16.84
C GLY A 165 11.46 9.86 -15.76
N SER A 166 12.43 9.23 -15.10
CA SER A 166 13.21 9.81 -14.00
C SER A 166 14.67 10.08 -14.43
N THR A 167 15.24 11.20 -13.99
CA THR A 167 16.66 11.55 -14.22
C THR A 167 17.59 11.17 -13.07
N GLY A 168 17.03 10.65 -11.97
CA GLY A 168 17.80 10.23 -10.80
C GLY A 168 16.92 9.69 -9.68
N PRO A 169 17.49 9.01 -8.68
CA PRO A 169 16.73 8.45 -7.58
C PRO A 169 15.84 9.48 -6.86
N HIS A 170 14.54 9.18 -6.80
CA HIS A 170 13.55 9.92 -6.02
C HIS A 170 12.23 9.14 -5.94
N LEU A 171 11.33 9.55 -5.04
CA LEU A 171 9.93 9.14 -5.04
C LEU A 171 9.07 10.26 -5.64
N HIS A 172 8.35 9.99 -6.72
CA HIS A 172 7.24 10.83 -7.16
C HIS A 172 5.96 10.39 -6.44
N TYR A 173 5.35 11.31 -5.69
CA TYR A 173 4.18 11.04 -4.86
C TYR A 173 2.99 11.93 -5.24
N GLU A 174 1.80 11.32 -5.28
CA GLU A 174 0.54 12.04 -5.52
C GLU A 174 -0.51 11.69 -4.48
N GLN A 175 -1.36 12.68 -4.17
CA GLN A 175 -2.69 12.47 -3.61
C GLN A 175 -3.72 12.80 -4.69
N ARG A 176 -4.74 11.95 -4.83
CA ARG A 176 -5.83 12.17 -5.77
C ARG A 176 -7.19 12.00 -5.10
N SER A 177 -8.17 12.76 -5.58
CA SER A 177 -9.58 12.62 -5.21
C SER A 177 -10.42 12.61 -6.48
N GLY A 178 -11.33 11.63 -6.61
CA GLY A 178 -12.16 11.46 -7.80
C GLY A 178 -11.34 11.24 -9.08
N GLY A 179 -10.12 10.69 -8.95
CA GLY A 179 -9.20 10.48 -10.07
C GLY A 179 -8.31 11.67 -10.43
N SER A 180 -8.56 12.86 -9.87
CA SER A 180 -7.77 14.07 -10.14
C SER A 180 -6.71 14.31 -9.07
N ALA A 181 -5.51 14.73 -9.49
CA ALA A 181 -4.44 15.12 -8.56
C ALA A 181 -4.81 16.39 -7.79
N ILE A 182 -4.78 16.29 -6.46
CA ILE A 182 -5.08 17.37 -5.54
C ILE A 182 -3.82 17.83 -4.83
N GLN A 183 -3.83 19.03 -4.26
CA GLN A 183 -2.72 19.49 -3.45
C GLN A 183 -2.46 18.52 -2.30
N VAL A 184 -1.21 18.09 -2.19
CA VAL A 184 -0.76 17.15 -1.18
C VAL A 184 -0.87 17.78 0.20
N LYS A 185 -1.52 17.06 1.12
CA LYS A 185 -1.61 17.44 2.53
C LYS A 185 -1.00 16.35 3.40
N PHE A 186 -0.15 16.73 4.34
CA PHE A 186 0.36 15.83 5.38
C PHE A 186 -0.17 16.27 6.73
N ASN A 187 -0.79 15.35 7.48
CA ASN A 187 -1.45 15.65 8.75
C ASN A 187 -2.44 16.82 8.66
N GLY A 188 -3.15 16.91 7.53
CA GLY A 188 -4.10 17.99 7.22
C GLY A 188 -3.47 19.30 6.74
N VAL A 189 -2.14 19.46 6.82
CA VAL A 189 -1.41 20.66 6.41
C VAL A 189 -0.93 20.53 4.97
N THR A 190 -1.25 21.51 4.13
CA THR A 190 -0.79 21.55 2.74
C THR A 190 0.74 21.60 2.65
N ALA A 191 1.32 20.80 1.75
CA ALA A 191 2.73 20.85 1.41
C ALA A 191 3.13 22.23 0.86
N LEU A 192 4.41 22.57 0.96
CA LEU A 192 4.96 23.74 0.27
C LEU A 192 4.84 23.52 -1.25
N TYR A 193 4.15 24.45 -1.91
CA TYR A 193 4.08 24.52 -3.38
C TYR A 193 5.06 25.56 -3.92
N TRP A 194 5.70 25.21 -5.04
CA TRP A 194 6.67 26.04 -5.77
C TRP A 194 7.98 26.27 -5.02
N GLY A 195 8.50 25.21 -4.39
CA GLY A 195 9.74 25.27 -3.64
C GLY A 195 10.17 23.92 -3.10
N THR A 196 11.19 23.96 -2.24
CA THR A 196 11.72 22.79 -1.55
C THR A 196 11.56 22.97 -0.04
N LYS A 197 11.11 21.93 0.65
CA LYS A 197 10.98 21.89 2.11
C LYS A 197 11.35 20.51 2.64
N ASN A 198 12.02 20.47 3.78
CA ASN A 198 12.23 19.22 4.51
C ASN A 198 10.97 18.82 5.27
N TYR A 199 10.56 17.57 5.10
CA TYR A 199 9.43 16.95 5.81
C TYR A 199 9.98 15.85 6.72
N THR A 200 9.68 15.94 8.02
CA THR A 200 9.92 14.85 8.96
C THR A 200 8.71 13.93 8.98
N SER A 201 8.93 12.64 8.75
CA SER A 201 7.86 11.67 8.76
C SER A 201 7.45 11.29 10.18
N ASP A 202 6.15 11.42 10.47
CA ASP A 202 5.51 10.84 11.65
C ASP A 202 4.78 9.52 11.33
N ASN A 203 5.07 8.92 10.16
CA ASN A 203 4.40 7.74 9.63
C ASN A 203 4.93 6.45 10.24
N GLY A 204 4.04 5.62 10.77
CA GLY A 204 4.42 4.44 11.52
C GLY A 204 5.04 4.73 12.89
N CYS A 205 5.05 5.99 13.37
CA CYS A 205 5.63 6.34 14.68
C CYS A 205 4.86 5.79 15.91
N GLY A 206 3.63 5.31 15.70
CA GLY A 206 2.84 4.58 16.69
C GLY A 206 2.73 3.09 16.41
N GLY A 207 3.45 2.57 15.40
CA GLY A 207 3.44 1.16 15.03
C GLY A 207 4.35 0.37 15.96
N GLY A 208 3.74 -0.48 16.79
CA GLY A 208 4.39 -1.28 17.82
C GLY A 208 5.77 -1.75 17.38
N ALA A 209 6.76 -1.36 18.16
CA ALA A 209 8.12 -1.86 18.08
C ALA A 209 8.05 -3.36 17.75
N ALA A 210 8.62 -3.77 16.61
CA ALA A 210 8.54 -5.16 16.20
C ALA A 210 8.99 -6.02 17.37
N GLN A 211 8.27 -7.09 17.67
CA GLN A 211 8.60 -7.88 18.83
C GLN A 211 9.64 -8.92 18.47
N GLY A 212 10.67 -9.01 19.31
CA GLY A 212 11.65 -10.07 19.25
C GLY A 212 11.59 -10.90 20.53
N THR A 213 11.84 -12.20 20.45
CA THR A 213 12.03 -13.04 21.64
C THR A 213 13.51 -13.36 21.79
N VAL A 214 14.09 -12.98 22.93
CA VAL A 214 15.51 -13.28 23.23
C VAL A 214 15.67 -14.78 23.45
N ASN A 215 16.68 -15.37 22.82
CA ASN A 215 17.12 -16.73 23.06
C ASN A 215 18.64 -16.78 23.18
N THR A 216 19.11 -17.10 24.38
CA THR A 216 20.54 -17.17 24.75
C THR A 216 20.88 -18.50 25.44
N ALA A 217 19.97 -19.48 25.40
CA ALA A 217 20.10 -20.76 26.10
C ALA A 217 20.37 -20.59 27.61
N GLY A 218 19.61 -19.69 28.26
CA GLY A 218 19.55 -19.56 29.72
C GLY A 218 20.32 -18.39 30.35
N SER A 219 21.25 -17.74 29.64
CA SER A 219 22.03 -16.62 30.21
C SER A 219 21.46 -15.25 29.80
N PRO A 220 21.33 -14.25 30.68
CA PRO A 220 20.82 -12.93 30.27
C PRO A 220 21.65 -12.29 29.16
N LEU A 221 20.99 -11.76 28.13
CA LEU A 221 21.62 -11.03 27.03
C LEU A 221 22.04 -9.64 27.49
N THR A 222 23.28 -9.24 27.20
CA THR A 222 23.79 -7.90 27.53
C THR A 222 23.14 -6.83 26.66
N VAL A 223 22.64 -5.76 27.29
CA VAL A 223 22.20 -4.53 26.63
C VAL A 223 23.35 -3.54 26.57
N ARG A 224 23.62 -3.00 25.39
CA ARG A 224 24.73 -2.08 25.11
C ARG A 224 24.22 -0.66 24.89
N SER A 225 25.06 0.33 25.20
CA SER A 225 24.77 1.75 24.94
C SER A 225 24.75 2.14 23.46
N GLY A 226 25.26 1.28 22.59
CA GLY A 226 25.27 1.45 21.14
C GLY A 226 25.36 0.10 20.42
N PRO A 227 25.34 0.10 19.07
CA PRO A 227 25.28 -1.11 18.26
C PRO A 227 26.65 -1.77 18.13
N GLY A 228 27.15 -2.38 19.21
CA GLY A 228 28.43 -3.07 19.18
C GLY A 228 28.87 -3.62 20.52
N THR A 229 29.74 -4.63 20.48
CA THR A 229 30.28 -5.28 21.68
C THR A 229 31.27 -4.40 22.45
N GLY A 230 31.84 -3.38 21.80
CA GLY A 230 32.73 -2.39 22.41
C GLY A 230 32.01 -1.29 23.20
N TYR A 231 30.68 -1.13 23.04
CA TYR A 231 29.90 -0.17 23.81
C TYR A 231 29.70 -0.62 25.25
N SER A 232 29.54 0.35 26.16
CA SER A 232 29.31 0.07 27.58
C SER A 232 28.06 -0.79 27.80
N SER A 233 28.14 -1.72 28.75
CA SER A 233 26.97 -2.46 29.22
C SER A 233 26.07 -1.52 30.02
N VAL A 234 24.79 -1.46 29.67
CA VAL A 234 23.77 -0.61 30.31
C VAL A 234 22.61 -1.43 30.89
N GLY A 235 22.77 -2.76 30.95
CA GLY A 235 21.82 -3.67 31.56
C GLY A 235 21.81 -5.05 30.89
N THR A 236 20.79 -5.82 31.20
CA THR A 236 20.55 -7.14 30.61
C THR A 236 19.08 -7.33 30.25
N VAL A 237 18.80 -8.28 29.35
CA VAL A 237 17.47 -8.82 29.05
C VAL A 237 17.52 -10.32 29.30
N ASN A 238 16.56 -10.86 30.05
CA ASN A 238 16.53 -12.28 30.37
C ASN A 238 16.27 -13.14 29.13
N ASP A 239 16.77 -14.38 29.15
CA ASP A 239 16.40 -15.39 28.16
C ASP A 239 14.87 -15.60 28.13
N GLY A 240 14.33 -15.80 26.94
CA GLY A 240 12.88 -15.92 26.70
C GLY A 240 12.08 -14.63 26.79
N ALA A 241 12.69 -13.49 27.13
CA ALA A 241 11.97 -12.23 27.22
C ALA A 241 11.57 -11.70 25.84
N THR A 242 10.34 -11.18 25.74
CA THR A 242 9.89 -10.41 24.57
C THR A 242 10.33 -8.96 24.68
N VAL A 243 10.96 -8.44 23.62
CA VAL A 243 11.41 -7.06 23.53
C VAL A 243 10.71 -6.32 22.39
N ALA A 244 10.49 -5.03 22.62
CA ALA A 244 10.01 -4.09 21.62
C ALA A 244 11.20 -3.51 20.84
N ILE A 245 11.32 -3.81 19.54
CA ILE A 245 12.36 -3.30 18.63
C ILE A 245 11.88 -2.00 17.98
N GLN A 246 12.45 -0.87 18.43
CA GLN A 246 12.06 0.48 18.00
C GLN A 246 12.67 0.85 16.63
N CYS A 247 13.91 0.43 16.40
CA CYS A 247 14.62 0.57 15.14
C CYS A 247 15.75 -0.46 15.12
N GLN A 248 16.31 -0.70 13.94
CA GLN A 248 17.46 -1.57 13.75
C GLN A 248 18.60 -0.81 13.08
N THR A 249 19.83 -1.22 13.35
CA THR A 249 21.03 -0.64 12.75
C THR A 249 22.09 -1.71 12.52
N THR A 250 23.14 -1.39 11.75
CA THR A 250 24.32 -2.25 11.65
C THR A 250 25.35 -1.88 12.71
N GLY A 251 26.08 -2.88 13.21
CA GLY A 251 27.08 -2.71 14.25
C GLY A 251 28.17 -3.78 14.20
N THR A 252 28.83 -4.02 15.33
CA THR A 252 29.80 -5.12 15.44
C THR A 252 29.11 -6.46 15.15
N THR A 253 29.74 -7.30 14.33
CA THR A 253 29.25 -8.66 14.05
C THR A 253 29.28 -9.53 15.30
N VAL A 254 28.21 -10.26 15.55
CA VAL A 254 28.04 -11.17 16.68
C VAL A 254 27.53 -12.51 16.16
N THR A 255 28.07 -13.60 16.71
CA THR A 255 27.52 -14.94 16.53
C THR A 255 26.71 -15.30 17.78
N GLY A 256 25.46 -15.69 17.57
CA GLY A 256 24.52 -16.07 18.61
C GLY A 256 23.62 -17.24 18.19
N THR A 257 22.54 -17.43 18.92
CA THR A 257 21.63 -18.58 18.76
C THR A 257 21.03 -18.70 17.36
N TYR A 258 20.75 -17.58 16.70
CA TYR A 258 20.16 -17.53 15.36
C TYR A 258 21.21 -17.33 14.24
N GLY A 259 22.49 -17.55 14.55
CA GLY A 259 23.59 -17.46 13.59
C GLY A 259 24.45 -16.22 13.78
N THR A 260 25.09 -15.77 12.70
CA THR A 260 25.99 -14.62 12.71
C THR A 260 25.31 -13.42 12.05
N SER A 261 25.14 -12.33 12.81
CA SER A 261 24.47 -11.11 12.35
C SER A 261 25.28 -9.88 12.75
N ASN A 262 25.28 -8.85 11.90
CA ASN A 262 25.77 -7.51 12.24
C ASN A 262 24.62 -6.55 12.57
N ILE A 263 23.39 -7.05 12.71
CA ILE A 263 22.21 -6.25 13.03
C ILE A 263 22.10 -6.08 14.55
N TRP A 264 21.71 -4.88 14.95
CA TRP A 264 21.47 -4.50 16.32
C TRP A 264 20.08 -3.89 16.47
N ASP A 265 19.33 -4.40 17.44
CA ASP A 265 17.97 -3.97 17.76
C ASP A 265 18.01 -2.91 18.86
N ARG A 266 17.48 -1.72 18.57
CA ARG A 266 17.29 -0.69 19.61
C ARG A 266 15.99 -0.96 20.35
N ILE A 267 16.10 -1.36 21.62
CA ILE A 267 14.96 -1.72 22.48
C ILE A 267 14.56 -0.62 23.47
N GLY A 268 15.17 0.55 23.36
CA GLY A 268 14.92 1.71 24.20
C GLY A 268 15.98 2.78 23.99
N SER A 269 15.85 3.92 24.68
CA SER A 269 16.81 5.01 24.55
C SER A 269 18.21 4.57 25.00
N GLY A 270 19.17 4.57 24.06
CA GLY A 270 20.54 4.12 24.32
C GLY A 270 20.64 2.65 24.73
N ARG A 271 19.70 1.79 24.29
CA ARG A 271 19.65 0.37 24.66
C ARG A 271 19.60 -0.48 23.40
N PHE A 272 20.68 -1.20 23.13
CA PHE A 272 20.83 -2.05 21.96
C PHE A 272 21.13 -3.49 22.38
N ILE A 273 20.56 -4.44 21.67
CA ILE A 273 20.90 -5.87 21.77
C ILE A 273 21.25 -6.41 20.39
N SER A 274 22.03 -7.48 20.34
CA SER A 274 22.39 -8.10 19.06
C SER A 274 21.24 -8.98 18.56
N ASP A 275 20.83 -8.75 17.31
CA ASP A 275 19.80 -9.50 16.60
C ASP A 275 20.16 -11.00 16.45
N ALA A 276 21.46 -11.35 16.52
CA ALA A 276 21.94 -12.74 16.51
C ALA A 276 21.35 -13.62 17.64
N TYR A 277 20.78 -13.01 18.68
CA TYR A 277 20.11 -13.68 19.81
C TYR A 277 18.60 -13.42 19.87
N VAL A 278 18.00 -12.76 18.87
CA VAL A 278 16.61 -12.32 18.91
C VAL A 278 15.83 -12.99 17.78
N TYR A 279 14.80 -13.76 18.13
CA TYR A 279 13.88 -14.29 17.14
C TYR A 279 12.88 -13.22 16.73
N THR A 280 12.98 -12.77 15.49
CA THR A 280 12.10 -11.75 14.89
C THR A 280 11.22 -12.32 13.78
N GLY A 281 11.53 -13.54 13.31
CA GLY A 281 10.91 -14.17 12.14
C GLY A 281 11.53 -13.74 10.80
N TYR A 282 12.65 -13.00 10.80
CA TYR A 282 13.35 -12.54 9.60
C TYR A 282 14.86 -12.82 9.71
N ASP A 283 15.49 -13.22 8.60
CA ASP A 283 16.95 -13.48 8.53
C ASP A 283 17.80 -12.21 8.33
N GLY A 284 17.20 -11.05 8.56
CA GLY A 284 17.80 -9.76 8.35
C GLY A 284 16.92 -8.67 8.95
N PHE A 285 17.06 -7.45 8.45
CA PHE A 285 16.27 -6.37 8.99
C PHE A 285 14.77 -6.60 8.80
N ILE A 286 14.01 -6.36 9.87
CA ILE A 286 12.56 -6.49 9.93
C ILE A 286 11.93 -5.45 8.98
N PRO A 287 11.13 -5.88 8.00
CA PRO A 287 10.40 -4.97 7.13
C PRO A 287 9.49 -4.02 7.92
N GLY A 288 9.61 -2.72 7.65
CA GLY A 288 8.81 -1.69 8.32
C GLY A 288 9.32 -1.23 9.69
N VAL A 289 10.38 -1.84 10.22
CA VAL A 289 11.10 -1.30 11.37
C VAL A 289 12.09 -0.22 10.89
N PRO A 290 12.04 1.01 11.44
CA PRO A 290 12.93 2.09 11.06
C PRO A 290 14.40 1.72 11.19
N ARG A 291 15.26 2.42 10.44
CA ARG A 291 16.71 2.35 10.63
C ARG A 291 17.19 3.46 11.53
N CYS A 292 17.95 3.07 12.54
CA CYS A 292 18.89 3.92 13.25
C CYS A 292 20.31 3.49 12.85
#